data_AF-A0A9D4EDP8-F1
#
_entry.id   AF-A0A9D4EDP8-F1
#
_cell.length_a   1.000
_cell.length_b   1.000
_cell.length_c   1.000
_cell.angle_alpha   90.00
_cell.angle_beta   90.00
_cell.angle_gamma   90.00
#
_symmetry.space_group_name_H-M   'P 1'
#
loop_
_entity.id
_entity.type
_entity.pdbx_description
1 polymer ?
#
loop_
_entity_poly.entity_id
_entity_poly.type
_entity_poly.pdbx_seq_one_letter_code
_entity_poly.pdbx_strand_id
1 'polypeptide(L)' 'MLSLLGLKYIYEMTSHGSYQLRVDIVRSNGSSGYDVYGGFSLQPGTNYTLYVGSRIRSGGRK' A
#
# COMPACT_ATOMS: atom_id res chain seq x y z
N MET A 1 -15.07 0.18 2.06
CA MET A 1 -14.83 1.56 2.55
C MET A 1 -13.99 1.44 3.81
N LEU A 2 -12.76 1.97 3.83
CA LEU A 2 -11.97 2.01 5.06
C LEU A 2 -12.59 3.05 5.99
N SER A 3 -12.86 2.69 7.23
CA SER A 3 -13.30 3.65 8.24
C SER A 3 -12.14 4.58 8.61
N LEU A 4 -12.45 5.77 9.12
CA LEU A 4 -11.48 6.67 9.75
C LEU A 4 -10.61 5.94 10.79
N LEU A 5 -11.19 4.94 11.47
CA LEU A 5 -10.48 4.08 12.43
C LEU A 5 -9.46 3.15 11.74
N GLY A 6 -9.79 2.59 10.58
CA GLY A 6 -8.86 1.76 9.81
C GLY A 6 -7.63 2.54 9.34
N LEU A 7 -7.80 3.79 8.93
CA LEU A 7 -6.69 4.65 8.50
C LEU A 7 -5.76 5.02 9.67
N LYS A 8 -6.32 5.26 10.87
CA LYS A 8 -5.55 5.52 12.09
C LYS A 8 -4.60 4.37 12.43
N TYR A 9 -5.09 3.13 12.39
CA TYR A 9 -4.25 1.97 12.71
C TYR A 9 -3.15 1.74 11.66
N ILE A 10 -3.44 1.93 10.38
CA ILE A 10 -2.41 1.84 9.33
C ILE A 10 -1.33 2.91 9.54
N TYR A 11 -1.72 4.13 9.91
CA TYR A 11 -0.76 5.18 10.26
C TYR A 11 0.11 4.79 11.46
N GLU A 12 -0.49 4.39 12.58
CA GLU A 12 0.26 3.99 13.78
C GLU A 12 1.27 2.89 13.46
N MET A 13 0.85 1.84 12.74
CA MET A 13 1.73 0.75 12.33
C MET A 13 2.89 1.19 11.43
N THR A 14 2.65 2.13 10.52
CA THR A 14 3.64 2.52 9.49
C THR A 14 4.55 3.66 9.92
N SER A 15 4.19 4.37 11.00
CA SER A 15 4.96 5.49 11.53
C SER A 15 6.19 5.10 12.35
N HIS A 16 6.39 3.80 12.63
CA HIS A 16 7.43 3.31 13.54
C HIS A 16 8.54 2.50 12.85
N GLY A 17 8.61 2.50 11.52
CA GLY A 17 9.62 1.77 10.79
C GLY A 17 9.53 1.92 9.27
N SER A 18 10.39 1.20 8.56
CA SER A 18 10.35 1.11 7.10
C SER A 18 9.58 -0.13 6.66
N TYR A 19 8.39 0.07 6.10
CA TYR A 19 7.52 -1.00 5.62
C TYR A 19 7.38 -0.94 4.10
N GLN A 20 7.25 -2.12 3.48
CA GLN A 20 6.94 -2.22 2.06
C GLN A 20 5.44 -2.28 1.84
N LEU A 21 4.96 -1.63 0.79
CA LEU A 21 3.59 -1.76 0.32
C LEU A 21 3.55 -2.72 -0.87
N ARG A 22 2.79 -3.82 -0.75
CA ARG A 22 2.46 -4.68 -1.91
C ARG A 22 1.02 -4.39 -2.34
N VAL A 23 0.83 -4.15 -3.62
CA VAL A 23 -0.48 -3.99 -4.24
C VAL A 23 -0.71 -5.16 -5.17
N ASP A 24 -1.67 -6.01 -4.85
CA ASP A 24 -2.11 -7.13 -5.70
C ASP A 24 -3.28 -6.68 -6.58
N ILE A 25 -3.23 -7.01 -7.87
CA ILE A 25 -4.23 -6.68 -8.88
C ILE A 25 -4.70 -7.97 -9.53
N VAL A 26 -6.02 -8.20 -9.51
CA VAL A 26 -6.67 -9.29 -10.24
C VAL A 26 -7.53 -8.66 -11.34
N ARG A 27 -7.35 -9.11 -12.58
CA ARG A 27 -8.11 -8.64 -13.74
C ARG A 27 -9.29 -9.57 -13.99
N SER A 28 -10.34 -9.03 -14.61
CA SER A 28 -11.55 -9.78 -14.97
C SER A 28 -11.28 -10.97 -15.90
N ASN A 29 -10.19 -10.94 -16.67
CA ASN A 29 -9.75 -12.03 -17.53
C ASN A 29 -9.00 -13.15 -16.80
N GLY A 30 -8.98 -13.16 -15.46
CA GLY A 30 -8.32 -14.18 -14.65
C GLY A 30 -6.84 -13.94 -14.38
N SER A 31 -6.19 -13.04 -15.14
CA SER A 31 -4.78 -12.71 -14.90
C SER A 31 -4.59 -11.94 -13.59
N SER A 32 -3.47 -12.20 -12.91
CA SER A 32 -3.14 -11.54 -11.65
C SER A 32 -1.71 -11.03 -11.65
N GLY A 33 -1.46 -9.98 -10.89
CA GLY A 33 -0.13 -9.42 -10.72
C GLY A 33 0.01 -8.66 -9.42
N TYR A 34 1.23 -8.24 -9.12
CA TYR A 34 1.51 -7.42 -7.96
C TYR A 34 2.68 -6.48 -8.22
N ASP A 35 2.67 -5.35 -7.52
CA ASP A 35 3.81 -4.43 -7.40
C ASP A 35 4.18 -4.27 -5.92
N VAL A 36 5.48 -4.11 -5.65
CA VAL A 36 6.02 -3.84 -4.31
C VAL A 36 6.77 -2.51 -4.32
N TYR A 37 6.44 -1.65 -3.37
CA TYR A 37 7.06 -0.35 -3.15
C TYR A 37 7.93 -0.40 -1.89
N GLY A 38 9.15 0.13 -1.98
CA GLY A 38 10.18 0.01 -0.94
C GLY A 38 9.94 0.80 0.35
N GLY A 39 8.86 1.58 0.39
CA GLY A 39 8.46 2.39 1.54
C GLY A 39 7.03 2.85 1.36
N PHE A 40 6.28 2.95 2.45
CA PHE A 40 5.03 3.71 2.45
C PHE A 40 4.74 4.31 3.82
N SER A 41 4.01 5.43 3.83
CA SER A 41 3.49 6.05 5.04
C SER A 41 2.16 6.74 4.75
N LEU A 42 1.36 6.93 5.79
CA LEU A 42 0.17 7.76 5.75
C LEU A 42 0.40 9.04 6.55
N GLN A 43 -0.20 10.15 6.12
CA GLN A 43 -0.12 11.41 6.85
C GLN A 43 -1.50 11.83 7.40
N PRO A 44 -1.75 11.76 8.72
CA PRO A 44 -3.07 11.98 9.29
C PRO A 44 -3.59 13.42 9.11
N GLY A 45 -2.69 14.42 9.07
CA GLY A 45 -3.05 15.83 8.86
C GLY A 45 -3.49 16.21 7.44
N THR A 46 -3.47 15.27 6.50
CA THR A 46 -3.82 15.48 5.09
C THR A 46 -4.84 14.44 4.60
N ASN A 47 -5.83 14.12 5.44
CA ASN A 47 -6.81 13.04 5.19
C ASN A 47 -6.15 11.70 4.87
N TYR A 48 -5.06 11.36 5.57
CA TYR A 48 -4.28 10.14 5.35
C TYR A 48 -3.76 10.03 3.91
N THR A 49 -3.15 11.11 3.40
CA THR A 49 -2.43 11.06 2.12
C THR A 49 -1.42 9.92 2.15
N LEU A 50 -1.45 9.07 1.13
CA LEU A 50 -0.52 7.95 0.96
C LEU A 50 0.74 8.43 0.24
N TYR A 51 1.89 8.29 0.90
CA TYR A 51 3.20 8.46 0.30
C TYR A 51 3.80 7.08 0.03
N VAL A 52 4.30 6.88 -1.19
CA VAL A 52 4.92 5.63 -1.62
C VAL A 52 6.32 5.88 -2.17
N GLY A 53 7.26 5.03 -1.78
CA GLY A 53 8.63 5.03 -2.31
C GLY A 53 8.69 4.42 -3.72
N SER A 54 9.91 4.23 -4.23
CA SER A 54 10.10 3.61 -5.54
C SER A 54 9.55 2.18 -5.62
N ARG A 55 9.04 1.80 -6.79
CA ARG A 55 8.72 0.39 -7.08
C ARG A 55 10.01 -0.42 -7.13
N ILE A 56 10.10 -1.48 -6.34
CA ILE A 56 11.30 -2.32 -6.21
C ILE A 56 11.12 -3.73 -6.76
N ARG A 57 9.88 -4.19 -6.96
CA ARG A 57 9.58 -5.52 -7.50
C ARG A 57 8.19 -5.53 -8.14
N SER A 58 8.03 -6.34 -9.17
CA SER A 58 6.74 -6.63 -9.80
C SER A 58 6.68 -8.12 -10.17
N GLY A 59 5.48 -8.69 -10.25
CA GLY A 59 5.29 -10.06 -10.71
C GLY A 59 3.86 -10.32 -11.14
N GLY A 60 3.62 -11.48 -11.77
CA GLY A 60 2.27 -11.86 -12.17
C GLY A 60 2.16 -13.25 -12.81
N ARG A 61 0.92 -13.73 -12.89
CA ARG A 61 0.52 -14.96 -13.55
C ARG A 61 -0.58 -14.66 -14.57
N LYS A 62 -0.50 -15.34 -15.72
CA LYS A 62 -1.58 -15.32 -16.71
C LYS A 62 -2.67 -16.30 -16.31
#